data_AF-A0A820S4A5-F1
#
_entry.id   AF-A0A820S4A5-F1
#
_cell.length_a   1.000
_cell.length_b   1.000
_cell.length_c   1.000
_cell.angle_alpha   90.00
_cell.angle_beta   90.00
_cell.angle_gamma   90.00
#
_symmetry.space_group_name_H-M   'P 1'
#
loop_
_entity.id
_entity.type
_entity.pdbx_description
1 polymer ?
#
loop_
_entity_poly.entity_id
_entity_poly.type
_entity_poly.pdbx_seq_one_letter_code
_entity_poly.pdbx_strand_id
1 'polypeptide(L)'
;QYLTSRIKKDGNFHNRHYSLTRPFDGKSYSIAIQIENMNEIKGIVSNEIINSYNIGDTILASFPAGTFQLVENGKHHLFIGGGVGITVLSSMIHELNNQGKSNDAILIHCVQSEDYAAFNNELKAILPQGHYQLFCKGQRLGKD
;
A
#
# COMPACT_ATOMS: atom_id res chain seq x y z
N GLN A 1 6.32 -0.53 7.66
CA GLN A 1 7.20 0.66 7.67
C GLN A 1 6.77 1.68 6.62
N TYR A 2 7.20 2.93 6.74
CA TYR A 2 6.93 4.02 5.80
C TYR A 2 8.17 4.88 5.55
N LEU A 3 8.20 5.56 4.40
CA LEU A 3 9.13 6.67 4.12
C LEU A 3 8.40 8.00 4.32
N THR A 4 9.14 9.05 4.68
CA THR A 4 8.62 10.42 4.64
C THR A 4 9.17 11.12 3.41
N SER A 5 8.32 11.42 2.43
CA SER A 5 8.72 12.28 1.31
C SER A 5 8.60 13.75 1.71
N ARG A 6 9.47 14.58 1.13
CA ARG A 6 9.47 16.03 1.30
C ARG A 6 9.42 16.69 -0.07
N ILE A 7 8.27 17.26 -0.40
CA ILE A 7 7.97 17.88 -1.69
C ILE A 7 7.86 19.39 -1.51
N LYS A 8 8.42 20.16 -2.45
CA LYS A 8 8.35 21.62 -2.44
C LYS A 8 7.23 22.08 -3.36
N LYS A 9 6.27 22.85 -2.85
CA LYS A 9 5.19 23.47 -3.63
C LYS A 9 5.01 24.92 -3.17
N ASP A 10 4.95 25.86 -4.13
CA ASP A 10 4.71 27.28 -3.89
C ASP A 10 5.61 27.87 -2.80
N GLY A 11 6.90 27.52 -2.86
CA GLY A 11 7.92 27.98 -1.91
C GLY A 11 7.95 27.22 -0.57
N ASN A 12 6.94 26.40 -0.27
CA ASN A 12 6.79 25.69 1.00
C ASN A 12 7.16 24.21 0.88
N PHE A 13 7.71 23.64 1.95
CA PHE A 13 7.96 22.20 2.03
C PHE A 13 6.79 21.48 2.70
N HIS A 14 6.34 20.40 2.07
CA HIS A 14 5.29 19.52 2.57
C HIS A 14 5.84 18.13 2.78
N ASN A 15 5.70 17.60 4.00
CA ASN A 15 6.12 16.25 4.35
C ASN A 15 4.92 15.30 4.38
N ARG A 16 5.04 14.10 3.80
CA ARG A 16 4.01 13.06 3.85
C ARG A 16 4.62 11.69 4.06
N HIS A 17 3.93 10.86 4.83
CA HIS A 17 4.32 9.47 5.07
C HIS A 17 3.66 8.56 4.02
N TYR A 18 4.45 7.70 3.40
CA TYR A 18 3.97 6.68 2.47
C TYR A 18 4.50 5.33 2.89
N SER A 19 3.59 4.40 3.17
CA SER A 19 3.94 3.01 3.46
C SER A 19 4.67 2.39 2.28
N LEU A 20 5.67 1.57 2.60
CA LEU A 20 6.31 0.71 1.61
C LEU A 20 5.28 -0.29 1.10
N THR A 21 5.28 -0.54 -0.22
CA THR A 21 4.38 -1.52 -0.86
C THR A 21 5.01 -2.91 -0.97
N ARG A 22 6.33 -2.98 -0.83
CA ARG A 22 7.13 -4.21 -0.85
C ARG A 22 8.31 -4.09 0.13
N PRO A 23 8.86 -5.21 0.63
CA PRO A 23 10.12 -5.22 1.37
C PRO A 23 11.25 -4.62 0.53
N PHE A 24 12.24 -4.04 1.20
CA PHE A 24 13.43 -3.52 0.53
C PHE A 24 14.19 -4.65 -0.15
N ASP A 25 14.47 -4.51 -1.45
CA ASP A 25 15.17 -5.51 -2.27
C ASP A 25 16.70 -5.31 -2.29
N GLY A 26 17.23 -4.39 -1.48
CA GLY A 26 18.64 -4.00 -1.50
C GLY A 26 18.97 -2.86 -2.45
N LYS A 27 18.02 -2.41 -3.29
CA LYS A 27 18.24 -1.41 -4.34
C LYS A 27 17.20 -0.29 -4.35
N SER A 28 15.94 -0.61 -4.11
CA SER A 28 14.82 0.30 -4.34
C SER A 28 13.76 0.23 -3.24
N TYR A 29 13.16 1.38 -2.94
CA TYR A 29 11.93 1.47 -2.15
C TYR A 29 10.76 1.70 -3.09
N SER A 30 9.67 0.96 -2.87
CA SER A 30 8.43 1.14 -3.61
C SER A 30 7.35 1.71 -2.69
N ILE A 31 6.67 2.76 -3.14
CA ILE A 31 5.51 3.37 -2.49
C ILE A 31 4.36 3.47 -3.49
N ALA A 32 3.13 3.60 -3.01
CA ALA A 32 1.98 3.95 -3.83
C ALA A 32 1.26 5.16 -3.23
N ILE A 33 0.83 6.06 -4.12
CA ILE A 33 0.24 7.34 -3.76
C ILE A 33 -1.18 7.34 -4.33
N GLN A 34 -2.18 7.39 -3.45
CA GLN A 34 -3.55 7.63 -3.88
C GLN A 34 -3.70 9.11 -4.24
N ILE A 35 -4.28 9.39 -5.40
CA ILE A 35 -4.55 10.75 -5.84
C ILE A 35 -5.82 11.25 -5.13
N GLU A 36 -5.67 12.27 -4.29
CA GLU A 36 -6.79 12.96 -3.65
C GLU A 36 -7.23 14.15 -4.51
N ASN A 37 -8.02 13.90 -5.54
CA ASN A 37 -8.54 14.95 -6.45
C ASN A 37 -10.08 15.03 -6.48
N MET A 38 -10.77 14.13 -5.78
CA MET A 38 -12.23 14.01 -5.76
C MET A 38 -12.90 14.94 -4.73
N ASN A 39 -12.13 15.57 -3.84
CA ASN A 39 -12.63 16.49 -2.81
C ASN A 39 -12.48 17.95 -3.27
N GLU A 40 -13.29 18.86 -2.71
CA GLU A 40 -13.18 20.31 -2.96
C GLU A 40 -11.76 20.83 -2.67
N ILE A 41 -11.13 20.30 -1.62
CA ILE A 41 -9.73 20.53 -1.31
C ILE A 41 -8.92 19.35 -1.86
N LYS A 42 -8.09 19.61 -2.87
CA LYS A 42 -7.20 18.61 -3.47
C LYS A 42 -5.97 18.37 -2.57
N GLY A 43 -5.49 17.14 -2.53
CA GLY A 43 -4.28 16.78 -1.79
C GLY A 43 -3.03 17.42 -2.41
N ILE A 44 -2.38 18.33 -1.68
CA ILE A 44 -1.25 19.13 -2.19
C ILE A 44 -0.13 18.24 -2.74
N VAL A 45 0.36 17.29 -1.93
CA VAL A 45 1.54 16.48 -2.29
C VAL A 45 1.23 15.43 -3.35
N SER A 46 0.09 14.74 -3.27
CA SER A 46 -0.29 13.74 -4.27
C SER A 46 -0.51 14.36 -5.65
N ASN A 47 -1.11 15.55 -5.70
CA ASN A 47 -1.31 16.27 -6.95
C ASN A 47 -0.01 16.89 -7.46
N GLU A 48 0.89 17.35 -6.59
CA GLU A 48 2.18 17.87 -7.04
C GLU A 48 3.04 16.75 -7.65
N ILE A 49 3.13 15.60 -6.99
CA ILE A 49 3.91 14.46 -7.48
C ILE A 49 3.41 14.02 -8.86
N ILE A 50 2.09 13.89 -9.06
CA ILE A 50 1.57 13.39 -10.34
C ILE A 50 1.67 14.41 -11.48
N ASN A 51 1.61 15.71 -11.19
CA ASN A 51 1.55 16.75 -12.23
C ASN A 51 2.92 17.37 -12.55
N SER A 52 3.91 17.24 -11.67
CA SER A 52 5.15 18.01 -11.76
C SER A 52 6.43 17.20 -11.61
N TYR A 53 6.34 15.90 -11.30
CA TYR A 53 7.49 15.00 -11.24
C TYR A 53 7.40 13.90 -12.29
N ASN A 54 8.54 13.56 -12.87
CA ASN A 54 8.70 12.54 -13.88
C ASN A 54 9.77 11.52 -13.46
N ILE A 55 9.83 10.41 -14.19
CA ILE A 55 10.90 9.42 -14.01
C ILE A 55 12.25 10.10 -14.28
N GLY A 56 13.18 9.93 -13.34
CA GLY A 56 14.50 10.57 -13.36
C GLY A 56 14.61 11.78 -12.43
N ASP A 57 13.49 12.34 -11.99
CA ASP A 57 13.51 13.44 -11.02
C ASP A 57 13.91 12.96 -9.63
N THR A 58 14.51 13.88 -8.88
CA THR A 58 14.94 13.63 -7.50
C THR A 58 13.93 14.20 -6.51
N ILE A 59 13.53 13.37 -5.54
CA ILE A 59 12.76 13.80 -4.37
C ILE A 59 13.58 13.60 -3.10
N LEU A 60 13.30 14.41 -2.08
CA LEU A 60 13.86 14.20 -0.76
C LEU A 60 12.99 13.20 0.00
N ALA A 61 13.63 12.20 0.62
CA ALA A 61 12.95 11.23 1.48
C ALA A 61 13.77 10.91 2.73
N SER A 62 13.09 10.58 3.83
CA SER A 62 13.73 9.99 5.02
C SER A 62 14.11 8.53 4.78
N PHE A 63 14.91 7.95 5.68
CA PHE A 63 14.97 6.49 5.81
C PHE A 63 13.62 5.89 6.24
N PRO A 64 13.40 4.58 6.02
CA PRO A 64 12.23 3.88 6.55
C PRO A 64 12.09 4.03 8.07
N ALA A 65 10.86 4.24 8.51
CA ALA A 65 10.51 4.33 9.92
C ALA A 65 9.19 3.57 10.22
N GLY A 66 8.84 3.54 11.51
CA GLY A 66 7.60 2.95 12.01
C GLY A 66 7.76 1.52 12.52
N THR A 67 6.92 1.16 13.49
CA THR A 67 6.95 -0.14 14.19
C THR A 67 5.87 -1.11 13.73
N PHE A 68 4.98 -0.68 12.82
CA PHE A 68 3.98 -1.56 12.22
C PHE A 68 4.64 -2.45 11.16
N GLN A 69 4.87 -3.70 11.53
CA GLN A 69 5.63 -4.70 10.79
C GLN A 69 5.01 -6.09 10.96
N LEU A 70 5.39 -7.02 10.08
CA LEU A 70 5.00 -8.41 10.19
C LEU A 70 5.54 -9.02 11.50
N VAL A 71 4.74 -9.85 12.17
CA VAL A 71 5.18 -10.58 13.36
C VAL A 71 5.89 -11.87 12.93
N GLU A 72 7.19 -11.97 13.16
CA GLU A 72 8.06 -13.04 12.63
C GLU A 72 7.61 -14.47 12.98
N ASN A 73 7.05 -14.65 14.19
CA ASN A 73 6.67 -15.97 14.73
C ASN A 73 5.16 -16.24 14.64
N GLY A 74 4.42 -15.47 13.85
CA GLY A 74 3.02 -15.76 13.55
C GLY A 74 2.91 -17.05 12.72
N LYS A 75 2.00 -17.94 13.11
CA LYS A 75 1.68 -19.14 12.31
C LYS A 75 0.58 -18.87 11.28
N HIS A 76 -0.27 -17.88 11.55
CA HIS A 76 -1.34 -17.45 10.66
C HIS A 76 -1.50 -15.93 10.78
N HIS A 77 -1.75 -15.28 9.65
CA HIS A 77 -1.87 -13.83 9.53
C HIS A 77 -3.18 -13.49 8.82
N LEU A 78 -4.07 -12.78 9.53
CA LEU A 78 -5.25 -12.16 8.92
C LEU A 78 -4.98 -10.68 8.69
N PHE A 79 -4.91 -10.28 7.42
CA PHE A 79 -4.78 -8.90 6.99
C PHE A 79 -6.14 -8.35 6.63
N ILE A 80 -6.49 -7.18 7.17
CA ILE A 80 -7.73 -6.47 6.84
C ILE A 80 -7.35 -5.06 6.42
N GLY A 81 -7.61 -4.72 5.15
CA GLY A 81 -7.27 -3.44 4.56
C GLY A 81 -8.46 -2.77 3.90
N GLY A 82 -8.56 -1.45 4.05
CA GLY A 82 -9.52 -0.62 3.33
C GLY A 82 -8.83 0.38 2.41
N GLY A 83 -9.21 0.42 1.14
CA GLY A 83 -8.62 1.34 0.15
C GLY A 83 -7.09 1.31 0.14
N VAL A 84 -6.43 2.49 0.16
CA VAL A 84 -4.96 2.60 0.13
C VAL A 84 -4.26 1.99 1.36
N GLY A 85 -5.01 1.65 2.42
CA GLY A 85 -4.47 0.87 3.55
C GLY A 85 -3.85 -0.47 3.13
N ILE A 86 -4.19 -0.98 1.95
CA ILE A 86 -3.59 -2.17 1.36
C ILE A 86 -2.06 -2.07 1.17
N THR A 87 -1.51 -0.86 1.02
CA THR A 87 -0.08 -0.65 0.72
C THR A 87 0.86 -1.34 1.71
N VAL A 88 0.66 -1.11 3.01
CA VAL A 88 1.51 -1.73 4.04
C VAL A 88 1.28 -3.24 4.16
N LEU A 89 0.03 -3.69 3.94
CA LEU A 89 -0.32 -5.11 4.00
C LEU A 89 0.29 -5.86 2.82
N SER A 90 0.32 -5.24 1.63
CA SER A 90 1.03 -5.76 0.46
C SER A 90 2.49 -6.02 0.78
N SER A 91 3.17 -5.07 1.45
CA SER A 91 4.56 -5.27 1.86
C SER A 91 4.75 -6.46 2.78
N MET A 92 3.85 -6.67 3.74
CA MET A 92 3.91 -7.82 4.66
C MET A 92 3.60 -9.14 3.94
N ILE A 93 2.68 -9.14 2.98
CA ILE A 93 2.34 -10.32 2.17
C ILE A 93 3.51 -10.70 1.26
N HIS A 94 4.17 -9.72 0.64
CA HIS A 94 5.41 -9.95 -0.12
C HIS A 94 6.52 -10.50 0.76
N GLU A 95 6.64 -10.03 2.01
CA GLU A 95 7.60 -10.56 2.97
C GLU A 95 7.34 -12.03 3.29
N LEU A 96 6.08 -12.39 3.58
CA LEU A 96 5.69 -13.79 3.77
C LEU A 96 5.95 -14.64 2.53
N ASN A 97 5.66 -14.11 1.34
CA ASN A 97 5.93 -14.80 0.08
C ASN A 97 7.43 -15.08 -0.13
N ASN A 98 8.28 -14.09 0.14
CA ASN A 98 9.73 -14.25 0.06
C ASN A 98 10.27 -15.29 1.06
N GLN A 99 9.57 -15.48 2.18
CA GLN A 99 9.86 -16.52 3.18
C GLN A 99 9.26 -17.90 2.82
N GLY A 100 8.50 -18.02 1.73
CA GLY A 100 7.76 -19.26 1.38
C GLY A 100 6.54 -19.54 2.27
N LYS A 101 6.02 -18.52 2.94
CA LYS A 101 4.93 -18.58 3.94
C LYS A 101 3.64 -17.91 3.48
N SER A 102 3.42 -17.74 2.17
CA SER A 102 2.17 -17.14 1.66
C SER A 102 0.92 -17.94 2.03
N ASN A 103 1.05 -19.25 2.28
CA ASN A 103 -0.02 -20.11 2.78
C ASN A 103 -0.54 -19.71 4.17
N ASP A 104 0.27 -18.99 4.96
CA ASP A 104 -0.10 -18.57 6.30
C ASP A 104 -0.88 -17.24 6.30
N ALA A 105 -1.06 -16.60 5.14
CA ALA A 105 -1.72 -15.32 4.98
C ALA A 105 -3.15 -15.45 4.45
N ILE A 106 -4.08 -14.70 5.05
CA ILE A 106 -5.41 -14.42 4.53
C ILE A 106 -5.57 -12.90 4.45
N LEU A 107 -6.10 -12.40 3.34
CA LEU A 107 -6.35 -10.99 3.08
C LEU A 107 -7.83 -10.74 2.84
N ILE A 108 -8.38 -9.81 3.62
CA ILE A 108 -9.67 -9.16 3.37
C ILE A 108 -9.39 -7.73 2.94
N HIS A 109 -9.78 -7.39 1.71
CA HIS A 109 -9.59 -6.04 1.15
C HIS A 109 -10.94 -5.42 0.82
N CYS A 110 -11.23 -4.27 1.42
CA CYS A 110 -12.47 -3.55 1.23
C CYS A 110 -12.24 -2.29 0.39
N VAL A 111 -12.94 -2.17 -0.72
CA VAL A 111 -12.83 -1.04 -1.67
C VAL A 111 -14.20 -0.58 -2.16
N GLN A 112 -14.25 0.56 -2.87
CA GLN A 112 -15.51 1.05 -3.41
C GLN A 112 -16.01 0.20 -4.58
N SER A 113 -15.14 -0.07 -5.54
CA SER A 113 -15.32 -1.01 -6.66
C SER A 113 -13.99 -1.68 -6.97
N GLU A 114 -13.99 -2.71 -7.82
CA GLU A 114 -12.78 -3.46 -8.17
C GLU A 114 -11.69 -2.58 -8.80
N ASP A 115 -12.08 -1.49 -9.48
CA ASP A 115 -11.13 -0.50 -10.04
C ASP A 115 -10.30 0.21 -8.97
N TYR A 116 -10.78 0.25 -7.72
CA TYR A 116 -10.05 0.82 -6.58
C TYR A 116 -9.19 -0.23 -5.84
N ALA A 117 -9.21 -1.49 -6.28
CA ALA A 117 -8.42 -2.57 -5.68
C ALA A 117 -6.95 -2.51 -6.14
N ALA A 118 -6.16 -1.63 -5.53
CA ALA A 118 -4.72 -1.59 -5.78
C ALA A 118 -4.08 -2.97 -5.51
N PHE A 119 -3.14 -3.36 -6.38
CA PHE A 119 -2.41 -4.64 -6.34
C PHE A 119 -3.28 -5.91 -6.49
N ASN A 120 -4.52 -5.80 -6.97
CA ASN A 120 -5.46 -6.93 -7.05
C ASN A 120 -4.85 -8.18 -7.72
N ASN A 121 -4.32 -8.04 -8.94
CA ASN A 121 -3.78 -9.16 -9.70
C ASN A 121 -2.50 -9.73 -9.07
N GLU A 122 -1.64 -8.86 -8.54
CA GLU A 122 -0.39 -9.25 -7.88
C GLU A 122 -0.65 -10.06 -6.62
N LEU A 123 -1.55 -9.59 -5.75
CA LEU A 123 -1.89 -10.28 -4.51
C LEU A 123 -2.66 -11.58 -4.77
N LYS A 124 -3.51 -11.63 -5.81
CA LYS A 124 -4.13 -12.88 -6.29
C LYS A 124 -3.10 -13.91 -6.76
N ALA A 125 -1.97 -13.48 -7.30
CA ALA A 125 -0.91 -14.37 -7.77
C ALA A 125 -0.01 -14.89 -6.64
N ILE A 126 0.14 -14.12 -5.56
CA ILE A 126 0.95 -14.47 -4.39
C ILE A 126 0.19 -15.37 -3.42
N LEU A 127 -1.06 -15.03 -3.14
CA LEU A 127 -1.87 -15.72 -2.14
C LEU A 127 -2.54 -16.96 -2.76
N PRO A 128 -2.69 -18.05 -1.99
CA PRO A 128 -3.43 -19.23 -2.46
C PRO A 128 -4.87 -18.90 -2.84
N GLN A 129 -5.45 -19.77 -3.67
CA GLN A 129 -6.86 -19.65 -4.04
C GLN A 129 -7.75 -19.59 -2.78
N GLY A 130 -8.62 -18.58 -2.70
CA GLY A 130 -9.53 -18.35 -1.57
C GLY A 130 -8.93 -17.56 -0.39
N HIS A 131 -7.62 -17.31 -0.38
CA HIS A 131 -6.97 -16.55 0.70
C HIS A 131 -7.07 -15.04 0.50
N TYR A 132 -7.40 -14.57 -0.70
CA TYR A 132 -7.68 -13.17 -0.97
C TYR A 132 -9.17 -12.96 -1.23
N GLN A 133 -9.83 -12.24 -0.32
CA GLN A 133 -11.22 -11.86 -0.41
C GLN A 133 -11.35 -10.35 -0.64
N LEU A 134 -11.87 -9.97 -1.81
CA LEU A 134 -12.16 -8.60 -2.17
C LEU A 134 -13.64 -8.30 -1.91
N PHE A 135 -13.90 -7.26 -1.13
CA PHE A 135 -15.25 -6.75 -0.86
C PHE A 135 -15.40 -5.35 -1.45
N CYS A 136 -16.34 -5.21 -2.39
CA CYS A 136 -16.79 -3.94 -2.93
C CYS A 136 -17.95 -3.38 -2.11
N LYS A 137 -18.26 -2.09 -2.31
CA LYS A 137 -19.37 -1.41 -1.62
C LYS A 137 -20.68 -2.20 -1.76
N GLY A 138 -21.34 -2.44 -0.63
CA GLY A 138 -22.61 -3.17 -0.57
C GLY A 138 -22.48 -4.68 -0.33
N GLN A 139 -21.28 -5.25 -0.48
CA GLN A 139 -21.03 -6.65 -0.14
C GLN A 139 -20.80 -6.82 1.38
N ARG A 140 -21.16 -7.99 1.91
CA ARG A 140 -20.99 -8.34 3.33
C ARG A 140 -20.42 -9.74 3.45
N LEU A 141 -19.60 -9.96 4.47
CA LEU A 141 -19.11 -11.29 4.82
C LEU A 141 -20.28 -12.12 5.39
N GLY A 142 -20.56 -13.28 4.79
CA GLY A 142 -21.49 -14.27 5.36
C GLY A 142 -22.97 -14.12 5.01
N LYS A 143 -23.34 -13.52 3.88
CA LYS A 143 -24.71 -13.66 3.32
C LYS A 143 -24.63 -13.99 1.84
N ASP A 144 -25.05 -15.22 1.52
CA ASP A 144 -25.56 -15.60 0.19
C ASP A 144 -26.80 -14.77 -0.16
#